data_AF-A0A5J9T4J2-F1
#
_entry.id   AF-A0A5J9T4J2-F1
#
_cell.length_a   1.000
_cell.length_b   1.000
_cell.length_c   1.000
_cell.angle_alpha   90.00
_cell.angle_beta   90.00
_cell.angle_gamma   90.00
#
_symmetry.space_group_name_H-M   'P 1'
#
loop_
_entity.id
_entity.type
_entity.pdbx_description
1 polymer ?
#
loop_
_entity_poly.entity_id
_entity_poly.type
_entity_poly.pdbx_seq_one_letter_code
_entity_poly.pdbx_strand_id
1 'polypeptide(L)'
;MHYEARVQSVRSYYAKKLGRKIDKKEARTIWLSAEQYMMVIPWWCATHKDCWEYFVRRWCDPKWQKTHEACRVRRLKMPGPAHHQGNRTLDDYAASWSRAHEGRECPPLMAWALAHKGKATSIEVDYNPEDPPEAYSNATVHSRLRQYTEMAREKHGPEWNPSTEDLDGEIIMRIGGGKKHGRYWIGDSTLDTASTPTVSEIRERSSSSAPPIRPRPSAAQIQFDQAQVQLREEMEAKLQAQEAKYQA
;
A
#
# COMPACT_ATOMS: atom_id res chain seq x y z
N MET A 1 -15.14 7.42 -10.92
CA MET A 1 -15.70 7.56 -12.28
C MET A 1 -15.35 8.91 -12.92
N HIS A 2 -15.71 10.06 -12.34
CA HIS A 2 -15.44 11.38 -12.95
C HIS A 2 -13.94 11.75 -13.10
N TYR A 3 -13.06 11.35 -12.18
CA TYR A 3 -11.61 11.55 -12.34
C TYR A 3 -11.02 10.87 -13.59
N GLU A 4 -11.48 9.66 -13.91
CA GLU A 4 -11.06 8.94 -15.12
C GLU A 4 -11.64 9.62 -16.36
N ALA A 5 -12.90 10.11 -16.29
CA ALA A 5 -13.53 10.87 -17.37
C ALA A 5 -12.72 12.12 -17.74
N ARG A 6 -12.14 12.84 -16.75
CA ARG A 6 -11.23 13.97 -17.02
C ARG A 6 -10.04 13.54 -17.88
N VAL A 7 -9.33 12.48 -17.49
CA VAL A 7 -8.15 11.97 -18.21
C VAL A 7 -8.51 11.49 -19.61
N GLN A 8 -9.63 10.79 -19.77
CA GLN A 8 -10.11 10.37 -21.10
C GLN A 8 -10.50 11.56 -21.99
N SER A 9 -11.02 12.65 -21.41
CA SER A 9 -11.37 13.86 -22.14
C SER A 9 -10.12 14.57 -22.67
N VAL A 10 -9.06 14.64 -21.87
CA VAL A 10 -7.74 15.13 -22.31
C VAL A 10 -7.25 14.33 -23.52
N ARG A 11 -7.26 12.99 -23.43
CA ARG A 11 -6.86 12.12 -24.56
C ARG A 11 -7.75 12.34 -25.79
N SER A 12 -9.06 12.50 -25.59
CA SER A 12 -10.02 12.74 -26.66
C SER A 12 -9.81 14.08 -27.34
N TYR A 13 -9.49 15.12 -26.58
CA TYR A 13 -9.16 16.45 -27.12
C TYR A 13 -7.89 16.40 -27.96
N TYR A 14 -6.82 15.81 -27.43
CA TYR A 14 -5.56 15.67 -28.18
C TYR A 14 -5.76 14.87 -29.48
N ALA A 15 -6.49 13.75 -29.41
CA ALA A 15 -6.73 12.93 -30.59
C ALA A 15 -7.65 13.61 -31.62
N LYS A 16 -8.77 14.19 -31.19
CA LYS A 16 -9.82 14.71 -32.09
C LYS A 16 -9.60 16.16 -32.54
N LYS A 17 -8.97 16.99 -31.72
CA LYS A 17 -8.77 18.42 -31.98
C LYS A 17 -7.35 18.77 -32.38
N LEU A 18 -6.35 18.06 -31.83
CA LEU A 18 -4.93 18.31 -32.14
C LEU A 18 -4.32 17.24 -33.05
N GLY A 19 -5.07 16.20 -33.42
CA GLY A 19 -4.58 15.11 -34.28
C GLY A 19 -3.47 14.25 -33.69
N ARG A 20 -3.15 14.41 -32.40
CA ARG A 20 -2.07 13.70 -31.71
C ARG A 20 -2.63 12.74 -30.66
N LYS A 21 -2.20 11.48 -30.68
CA LYS A 21 -2.51 10.54 -29.60
C LYS A 21 -1.49 10.72 -28.48
N ILE A 22 -1.99 10.78 -27.25
CA ILE A 22 -1.17 10.80 -26.03
C ILE A 22 -1.58 9.64 -25.13
N ASP A 23 -0.61 9.14 -24.36
CA ASP A 23 -0.84 8.06 -23.42
C ASP A 23 -1.59 8.55 -22.17
N LYS A 24 -1.99 7.61 -21.31
CA LYS A 24 -2.71 7.92 -20.08
C LYS A 24 -1.83 8.62 -19.04
N LYS A 25 -0.51 8.42 -19.07
CA LYS A 25 0.45 8.98 -18.12
C LYS A 25 0.67 10.47 -18.39
N GLU A 26 0.86 10.83 -19.65
CA GLU A 26 0.92 12.20 -20.16
C GLU A 26 -0.43 12.92 -19.96
N ALA A 27 -1.55 12.29 -20.33
CA ALA A 27 -2.86 12.91 -20.16
C ALA A 27 -3.24 13.23 -18.70
N ARG A 28 -2.60 12.57 -17.71
CA ARG A 28 -2.83 12.85 -16.28
C ARG A 28 -2.25 14.19 -15.83
N THR A 29 -1.21 14.70 -16.48
CA THR A 29 -0.54 15.96 -16.09
C THR A 29 -1.15 17.20 -16.74
N ILE A 30 -1.98 17.03 -17.78
CA ILE A 30 -2.57 18.13 -18.54
C ILE A 30 -3.95 18.51 -17.96
N TRP A 31 -4.19 19.82 -17.88
CA TRP A 31 -5.48 20.42 -17.55
C TRP A 31 -5.98 21.23 -18.75
N LEU A 32 -7.11 20.81 -19.32
CA LEU A 32 -7.77 21.58 -20.37
C LEU A 32 -8.52 22.79 -19.78
N SER A 33 -8.78 23.80 -20.62
CA SER A 33 -9.74 24.85 -20.30
C SER A 33 -11.17 24.31 -20.28
N ALA A 34 -12.11 25.05 -19.67
CA ALA A 34 -13.51 24.67 -19.66
C ALA A 34 -14.06 24.50 -21.09
N GLU A 35 -13.75 25.44 -21.97
CA GLU A 35 -14.13 25.40 -23.39
C GLU A 35 -13.62 24.13 -24.08
N GLN A 36 -12.34 23.80 -23.86
CA GLN A 36 -11.73 22.60 -24.45
C GLN A 36 -12.40 21.31 -23.93
N TYR A 37 -12.77 21.22 -22.66
CA TYR A 37 -13.55 20.08 -22.14
C TYR A 37 -14.95 20.00 -22.74
N MET A 38 -15.60 21.14 -23.00
CA MET A 38 -16.93 21.19 -23.62
C MET A 38 -16.89 20.78 -25.10
N MET A 39 -15.73 20.85 -25.77
CA MET A 39 -15.57 20.35 -27.14
C MET A 39 -15.51 18.82 -27.26
N VAL A 40 -15.34 18.10 -26.15
CA VAL A 40 -15.10 16.64 -26.14
C VAL A 40 -15.99 15.90 -25.14
N ILE A 41 -17.26 16.30 -25.06
CA ILE A 41 -18.26 15.63 -24.21
C ILE A 41 -18.32 14.14 -24.57
N PRO A 42 -18.12 13.23 -23.60
CA PRO A 42 -18.24 11.79 -23.85
C PRO A 42 -19.64 11.41 -24.31
N TRP A 43 -19.76 10.39 -25.17
CA TRP A 43 -21.05 9.97 -25.73
C TRP A 43 -22.09 9.63 -24.63
N TRP A 44 -21.66 9.01 -23.55
CA TRP A 44 -22.52 8.64 -22.41
C TRP A 44 -23.00 9.86 -21.59
N CYS A 45 -22.40 11.03 -21.80
CA CYS A 45 -22.80 12.29 -21.16
C CYS A 45 -23.38 13.31 -22.15
N ALA A 46 -23.49 12.95 -23.44
CA ALA A 46 -23.86 13.88 -24.50
C ALA A 46 -25.28 14.44 -24.34
N THR A 47 -26.19 13.66 -23.78
CA THR A 47 -27.58 14.04 -23.47
C THR A 47 -27.72 14.82 -22.15
N HIS A 48 -26.66 14.84 -21.31
CA HIS A 48 -26.65 15.46 -19.98
C HIS A 48 -25.51 16.48 -19.86
N LYS A 49 -25.55 17.50 -20.73
CA LYS A 49 -24.48 18.51 -20.85
C LYS A 49 -24.29 19.34 -19.58
N ASP A 50 -25.38 19.60 -18.85
CA ASP A 50 -25.40 20.26 -17.55
C ASP A 50 -24.60 19.47 -16.49
N CYS A 51 -24.74 18.15 -16.48
CA CYS A 51 -23.96 17.27 -15.62
C CYS A 51 -22.47 17.29 -15.99
N TRP A 52 -22.17 17.31 -17.29
CA TRP A 52 -20.80 17.47 -17.77
C TRP A 52 -20.19 18.80 -17.35
N GLU A 53 -20.93 19.90 -17.54
CA GLU A 53 -20.51 21.24 -17.17
C GLU A 53 -20.22 21.36 -15.67
N TYR A 54 -21.03 20.72 -14.82
CA TYR A 54 -20.76 20.62 -13.39
C TYR A 54 -19.38 20.01 -13.09
N PHE A 55 -19.02 18.90 -13.76
CA PHE A 55 -17.70 18.29 -13.59
C PHE A 55 -16.58 19.19 -14.11
N VAL A 56 -16.78 19.84 -15.26
CA VAL A 56 -15.81 20.75 -15.87
C VAL A 56 -15.52 21.94 -14.95
N ARG A 57 -16.56 22.60 -14.42
CA ARG A 57 -16.42 23.69 -13.45
C ARG A 57 -15.58 23.27 -12.25
N ARG A 58 -15.82 22.06 -11.73
CA ARG A 58 -15.03 21.50 -10.62
C ARG A 58 -13.58 21.23 -11.00
N TRP A 59 -13.29 20.73 -12.20
CA TRP A 59 -11.92 20.46 -12.65
C TRP A 59 -11.12 21.73 -12.95
N CYS A 60 -11.80 22.79 -13.36
CA CYS A 60 -11.21 24.10 -13.65
C CYS A 60 -11.10 25.01 -12.41
N ASP A 61 -11.72 24.65 -11.28
CA ASP A 61 -11.57 25.38 -10.01
C ASP A 61 -10.11 25.30 -9.49
N PRO A 62 -9.40 26.44 -9.37
CA PRO A 62 -8.02 26.47 -8.88
C PRO A 62 -7.86 25.89 -7.47
N LYS A 63 -8.83 26.10 -6.58
CA LYS A 63 -8.79 25.57 -5.20
C LYS A 63 -8.85 24.04 -5.24
N TRP A 64 -9.75 23.50 -6.05
CA TRP A 64 -9.88 22.06 -6.23
C TRP A 64 -8.63 21.46 -6.86
N GLN A 65 -8.03 22.09 -7.88
CA GLN A 65 -6.79 21.63 -8.51
C GLN A 65 -5.63 21.58 -7.50
N LYS A 66 -5.49 22.61 -6.65
CA LYS A 66 -4.47 22.64 -5.58
C LYS A 66 -4.65 21.48 -4.61
N THR A 67 -5.87 21.21 -4.14
CA THR A 67 -6.16 20.06 -3.28
C THR A 67 -5.89 18.73 -3.97
N HIS A 68 -6.28 18.61 -5.25
CA HIS A 68 -6.04 17.41 -6.05
C HIS A 68 -4.55 17.13 -6.24
N GLU A 69 -3.76 18.16 -6.54
CA GLU A 69 -2.31 18.04 -6.68
C GLU A 69 -1.65 17.68 -5.35
N ALA A 70 -2.06 18.29 -4.24
CA ALA A 70 -1.57 17.88 -2.91
C ALA A 70 -1.91 16.42 -2.59
N CYS A 71 -3.08 15.91 -2.99
CA CYS A 71 -3.40 14.49 -2.91
C CYS A 71 -2.54 13.63 -3.83
N ARG A 72 -2.24 14.10 -5.05
CA ARG A 72 -1.36 13.40 -6.00
C ARG A 72 0.06 13.33 -5.48
N VAL A 73 0.64 14.43 -4.99
CA VAL A 73 1.96 14.47 -4.35
C VAL A 73 2.02 13.50 -3.18
N ARG A 74 0.99 13.45 -2.32
CA ARG A 74 0.91 12.47 -1.24
C ARG A 74 0.88 11.02 -1.74
N ARG A 75 0.14 10.72 -2.81
CA ARG A 75 0.13 9.38 -3.43
C ARG A 75 1.47 9.03 -4.07
N LEU A 76 2.17 9.99 -4.66
CA LEU A 76 3.49 9.79 -5.27
C LEU A 76 4.58 9.52 -4.22
N LYS A 77 4.39 10.01 -2.99
CA LYS A 77 5.27 9.67 -1.85
C LYS A 77 5.07 8.24 -1.33
N MET A 78 4.02 7.52 -1.75
CA MET A 78 3.85 6.11 -1.39
C MET A 78 4.76 5.26 -2.28
N PRO A 79 5.66 4.44 -1.70
CA PRO A 79 6.42 3.47 -2.49
C PRO A 79 5.44 2.42 -3.00
N GLY A 80 5.33 2.33 -4.33
CA GLY A 80 4.59 1.27 -5.02
C GLY A 80 3.08 1.20 -4.78
N PRO A 81 2.42 0.18 -5.37
CA PRO A 81 1.06 -0.20 -5.02
C PRO A 81 0.95 -0.51 -3.52
N ALA A 82 -0.18 -0.16 -2.90
CA ALA A 82 -0.41 -0.52 -1.50
C ALA A 82 -0.37 -2.05 -1.31
N HIS A 83 -0.92 -2.80 -2.27
CA HIS A 83 -0.86 -4.25 -2.41
C HIS A 83 -1.28 -4.62 -3.85
N HIS A 84 -0.98 -5.85 -4.27
CA HIS A 84 -1.26 -6.43 -5.59
C HIS A 84 -2.52 -7.30 -5.64
N GLN A 85 -3.27 -7.36 -4.54
CA GLN A 85 -4.53 -8.11 -4.41
C GLN A 85 -5.62 -7.67 -5.40
N GLY A 86 -5.66 -6.40 -5.76
CA GLY A 86 -6.79 -5.81 -6.49
C GLY A 86 -8.05 -5.78 -5.62
N ASN A 87 -9.20 -6.16 -6.18
CA ASN A 87 -10.50 -6.21 -5.50
C ASN A 87 -10.78 -7.55 -4.80
N ARG A 88 -9.80 -8.46 -4.74
CA ARG A 88 -9.95 -9.79 -4.13
C ARG A 88 -9.90 -9.70 -2.60
N THR A 89 -10.46 -10.69 -1.92
CA THR A 89 -10.14 -10.94 -0.50
C THR A 89 -8.74 -11.55 -0.38
N LEU A 90 -8.20 -11.68 0.84
CA LEU A 90 -6.85 -12.24 1.00
C LEU A 90 -6.87 -13.74 0.69
N ASP A 91 -7.94 -14.42 1.09
CA ASP A 91 -8.19 -15.82 0.78
C ASP A 91 -8.33 -16.05 -0.73
N ASP A 92 -9.04 -15.16 -1.44
CA ASP A 92 -9.13 -15.22 -2.90
C ASP A 92 -7.77 -15.02 -3.57
N TYR A 93 -6.91 -14.16 -3.00
CA TYR A 93 -5.55 -13.98 -3.48
C TYR A 93 -4.71 -15.25 -3.23
N ALA A 94 -4.78 -15.82 -2.02
CA ALA A 94 -4.09 -17.06 -1.65
C ALA A 94 -4.51 -18.23 -2.55
N ALA A 95 -5.81 -18.41 -2.78
CA ALA A 95 -6.36 -19.42 -3.68
C ALA A 95 -5.95 -19.19 -5.14
N SER A 96 -5.83 -17.92 -5.57
CA SER A 96 -5.32 -17.60 -6.90
C SER A 96 -3.83 -17.87 -7.04
N TRP A 97 -3.06 -17.63 -5.97
CA TRP A 97 -1.62 -17.88 -5.95
C TRP A 97 -1.35 -19.39 -5.95
N SER A 98 -2.04 -20.14 -5.09
CA SER A 98 -1.93 -21.60 -4.98
C SER A 98 -2.19 -22.27 -6.34
N ARG A 99 -3.26 -21.87 -7.04
CA ARG A 99 -3.56 -22.37 -8.40
C ARG A 99 -2.47 -22.08 -9.43
N ALA A 100 -1.77 -20.95 -9.30
CA ALA A 100 -0.68 -20.58 -10.22
C ALA A 100 0.66 -21.24 -9.85
N HIS A 101 0.78 -21.77 -8.63
CA HIS A 101 2.01 -22.37 -8.08
C HIS A 101 1.74 -23.82 -7.67
N GLU A 102 1.19 -24.61 -8.59
CA GLU A 102 1.07 -26.08 -8.47
C GLU A 102 0.27 -26.58 -7.25
N GLY A 103 -0.64 -25.76 -6.74
CA GLY A 103 -1.46 -26.12 -5.57
C GLY A 103 -0.72 -26.00 -4.24
N ARG A 104 0.44 -25.35 -4.18
CA ARG A 104 1.15 -25.09 -2.92
C ARG A 104 0.24 -24.37 -1.93
N GLU A 105 0.31 -24.77 -0.66
CA GLU A 105 -0.44 -24.12 0.42
C GLU A 105 0.03 -22.67 0.58
N CYS A 106 -0.91 -21.78 0.92
CA CYS A 106 -0.64 -20.37 1.08
C CYS A 106 -1.25 -19.86 2.40
N PRO A 107 -0.58 -20.09 3.55
CA PRO A 107 -1.10 -19.70 4.86
C PRO A 107 -1.27 -18.17 4.97
N PRO A 108 -2.09 -17.67 5.92
CA PRO A 108 -2.57 -16.29 5.84
C PRO A 108 -1.47 -15.21 5.95
N LEU A 109 -0.40 -15.45 6.74
CA LEU A 109 0.74 -14.53 6.79
C LEU A 109 1.49 -14.51 5.45
N MET A 110 1.67 -15.68 4.84
CA MET A 110 2.32 -15.84 3.54
C MET A 110 1.51 -15.13 2.45
N ALA A 111 0.19 -15.36 2.43
CA ALA A 111 -0.72 -14.67 1.52
C ALA A 111 -0.63 -13.14 1.67
N TRP A 112 -0.56 -12.64 2.90
CA TRP A 112 -0.39 -11.21 3.17
C TRP A 112 0.94 -10.69 2.63
N ALA A 113 2.06 -11.38 2.88
CA ALA A 113 3.37 -11.02 2.37
C ALA A 113 3.42 -11.00 0.84
N LEU A 114 2.92 -12.06 0.20
CA LEU A 114 2.89 -12.21 -1.26
C LEU A 114 2.01 -11.15 -1.92
N ALA A 115 0.87 -10.81 -1.32
CA ALA A 115 0.01 -9.72 -1.80
C ALA A 115 0.74 -8.37 -1.81
N HIS A 116 1.78 -8.19 -0.99
CA HIS A 116 2.63 -7.00 -1.01
C HIS A 116 3.89 -7.14 -1.89
N LYS A 117 4.23 -8.37 -2.32
CA LYS A 117 5.36 -8.68 -3.20
C LYS A 117 4.99 -8.61 -4.68
N GLY A 118 3.84 -9.16 -5.07
CA GLY A 118 3.46 -9.17 -6.48
C GLY A 118 2.10 -9.77 -6.81
N LYS A 119 1.82 -9.94 -8.11
CA LYS A 119 0.56 -10.54 -8.57
C LYS A 119 0.55 -12.04 -8.26
N ALA A 120 -0.59 -12.55 -7.79
CA ALA A 120 -0.79 -13.97 -7.48
C ALA A 120 -0.43 -14.92 -8.63
N THR A 121 -0.63 -14.49 -9.88
CA THR A 121 -0.37 -15.31 -11.08
C THR A 121 1.08 -15.26 -11.58
N SER A 122 1.95 -14.51 -10.91
CA SER A 122 3.36 -14.36 -11.32
C SER A 122 4.19 -15.47 -10.69
N ILE A 123 4.85 -16.29 -11.52
CA ILE A 123 5.65 -17.44 -11.08
C ILE A 123 6.85 -17.02 -10.23
N GLU A 124 7.38 -15.82 -10.43
CA GLU A 124 8.50 -15.25 -9.67
C GLU A 124 8.12 -14.81 -8.25
N VAL A 125 6.82 -14.77 -7.91
CA VAL A 125 6.33 -14.28 -6.62
C VAL A 125 6.26 -15.45 -5.65
N ASP A 126 7.41 -15.78 -5.05
CA ASP A 126 7.50 -16.78 -3.98
C ASP A 126 7.81 -16.15 -2.62
N TYR A 127 7.43 -16.82 -1.54
CA TYR A 127 7.64 -16.31 -0.19
C TYR A 127 9.00 -16.77 0.36
N ASN A 128 9.77 -15.82 0.88
CA ASN A 128 10.98 -16.12 1.63
C ASN A 128 10.99 -15.28 2.91
N PRO A 129 11.10 -15.89 4.11
CA PRO A 129 11.15 -15.14 5.36
C PRO A 129 12.38 -14.22 5.46
N GLU A 130 13.44 -14.51 4.72
CA GLU A 130 14.68 -13.71 4.66
C GLU A 130 14.66 -12.66 3.54
N ASP A 131 13.52 -12.43 2.91
CA ASP A 131 13.38 -11.39 1.89
C ASP A 131 13.68 -10.00 2.49
N PRO A 132 14.54 -9.18 1.83
CA PRO A 132 14.84 -7.85 2.32
C PRO A 132 13.65 -6.89 2.06
N PRO A 133 13.63 -5.70 2.68
CA PRO A 133 12.55 -4.72 2.51
C PRO A 133 12.21 -4.37 1.05
N GLU A 134 13.19 -4.42 0.15
CA GLU A 134 13.09 -4.09 -1.27
C GLU A 134 12.30 -5.14 -2.07
N ALA A 135 12.12 -6.35 -1.54
CA ALA A 135 11.30 -7.38 -2.16
C ALA A 135 9.81 -7.01 -2.17
N TYR A 136 9.40 -6.07 -1.32
CA TYR A 136 8.00 -5.67 -1.17
C TYR A 136 7.73 -4.30 -1.80
N SER A 137 6.48 -4.06 -2.20
CA SER A 137 6.05 -2.75 -2.70
C SER A 137 6.29 -1.62 -1.69
N ASN A 138 6.30 -1.95 -0.40
CA ASN A 138 6.50 -1.00 0.68
C ASN A 138 7.38 -1.63 1.78
N ALA A 139 8.50 -0.99 2.11
CA ALA A 139 9.45 -1.46 3.14
C ALA A 139 8.82 -1.68 4.53
N THR A 140 7.69 -1.03 4.84
CA THR A 140 6.97 -1.26 6.10
C THR A 140 6.35 -2.65 6.19
N VAL A 141 6.19 -3.37 5.07
CA VAL A 141 5.70 -4.76 5.04
C VAL A 141 6.71 -5.68 5.72
N HIS A 142 7.99 -5.56 5.36
CA HIS A 142 9.07 -6.32 5.99
C HIS A 142 9.13 -6.08 7.51
N SER A 143 9.05 -4.82 7.96
CA SER A 143 9.08 -4.53 9.40
C SER A 143 7.86 -5.09 10.15
N ARG A 144 6.69 -5.14 9.51
CA ARG A 144 5.49 -5.76 10.07
C ARG A 144 5.59 -7.27 10.17
N LEU A 145 6.09 -7.94 9.12
CA LEU A 145 6.36 -9.39 9.13
C LEU A 145 7.32 -9.74 10.25
N ARG A 146 8.46 -9.03 10.32
CA ARG A 146 9.46 -9.22 11.37
C ARG A 146 8.88 -9.06 12.78
N GLN A 147 8.15 -7.97 13.04
CA GLN A 147 7.55 -7.72 14.36
C GLN A 147 6.52 -8.78 14.75
N TYR A 148 5.73 -9.26 13.79
CA TYR A 148 4.78 -10.35 14.03
C TYR A 148 5.52 -11.64 14.35
N THR A 149 6.52 -12.03 13.55
CA THR A 149 7.32 -13.25 13.75
C THR A 149 8.05 -13.25 15.09
N GLU A 150 8.68 -12.12 15.47
CA GLU A 150 9.37 -11.98 16.77
C GLU A 150 8.40 -12.19 17.95
N MET A 151 7.26 -11.50 17.94
CA MET A 151 6.26 -11.61 19.02
C MET A 151 5.57 -12.97 19.03
N ALA A 152 5.40 -13.59 17.87
CA ALA A 152 4.81 -14.92 17.80
C ALA A 152 5.73 -15.99 18.36
N ARG A 153 7.04 -15.88 18.12
CA ARG A 153 8.04 -16.73 18.77
C ARG A 153 8.16 -16.46 20.27
N GLU A 154 7.97 -15.22 20.71
CA GLU A 154 7.93 -14.87 22.13
C GLU A 154 6.72 -15.52 22.86
N LYS A 155 5.55 -15.56 22.20
CA LYS A 155 4.32 -16.13 22.78
C LYS A 155 4.26 -17.66 22.67
N HIS A 156 4.57 -18.22 21.51
CA HIS A 156 4.35 -19.64 21.18
C HIS A 156 5.64 -20.48 21.26
N GLY A 157 6.80 -19.84 21.37
CA GLY A 157 8.11 -20.50 21.40
C GLY A 157 8.91 -20.33 20.10
N PRO A 158 10.24 -20.56 20.15
CA PRO A 158 11.14 -20.29 19.02
C PRO A 158 10.88 -21.14 17.78
N GLU A 159 10.31 -22.34 17.96
CA GLU A 159 9.97 -23.28 16.89
C GLU A 159 8.67 -22.91 16.15
N TRP A 160 7.90 -21.95 16.67
CA TRP A 160 6.65 -21.55 16.01
C TRP A 160 6.96 -20.91 14.65
N ASN A 161 6.44 -21.52 13.58
CA ASN A 161 6.64 -21.06 12.21
C ASN A 161 5.42 -20.25 11.72
N PRO A 162 5.54 -18.92 11.61
CA PRO A 162 4.46 -18.06 11.15
C PRO A 162 3.99 -18.33 9.72
N SER A 163 4.79 -19.06 8.94
CA SER A 163 4.56 -19.30 7.52
C SER A 163 3.71 -20.55 7.27
N THR A 164 3.46 -21.36 8.31
CA THR A 164 2.65 -22.59 8.24
C THR A 164 1.42 -22.53 9.13
N GLU A 165 1.40 -21.61 10.09
CA GLU A 165 0.36 -21.48 11.11
C GLU A 165 -0.64 -20.36 10.76
N ASP A 166 -1.80 -20.42 11.38
CA ASP A 166 -2.79 -19.34 11.30
C ASP A 166 -2.33 -18.06 12.01
N LEU A 167 -2.96 -16.94 11.64
CA LEU A 167 -2.67 -15.66 12.28
C LEU A 167 -3.25 -15.58 13.70
N ASP A 168 -2.41 -15.25 14.66
CA ASP A 168 -2.81 -15.00 16.04
C ASP A 168 -3.32 -13.55 16.18
N GLY A 169 -4.63 -13.42 16.34
CA GLY A 169 -5.29 -12.13 16.50
C GLY A 169 -4.83 -11.34 17.72
N GLU A 170 -4.45 -12.00 18.82
CA GLU A 170 -3.93 -11.32 20.01
C GLU A 170 -2.58 -10.70 19.73
N ILE A 171 -1.67 -11.43 19.06
CA ILE A 171 -0.36 -10.89 18.67
C ILE A 171 -0.55 -9.67 17.77
N ILE A 172 -1.43 -9.76 16.77
CA ILE A 172 -1.73 -8.66 15.85
C ILE A 172 -2.29 -7.44 16.59
N MET A 173 -3.11 -7.66 17.61
CA MET A 173 -3.64 -6.60 18.46
C MET A 173 -2.54 -5.97 19.34
N ARG A 174 -1.62 -6.77 19.90
CA ARG A 174 -0.49 -6.28 20.70
C ARG A 174 0.48 -5.45 19.87
N ILE A 175 0.94 -5.94 18.72
CA ILE A 175 1.87 -5.21 17.84
C ILE A 175 1.21 -3.99 17.19
N GLY A 176 -0.09 -4.11 16.91
CA GLY A 176 -0.86 -3.10 16.22
C GLY A 176 -1.36 -1.97 17.11
N GLY A 177 -1.20 -2.07 18.44
CA GLY A 177 -1.85 -1.17 19.39
C GLY A 177 -3.38 -1.20 19.29
N GLY A 178 -3.94 -2.33 18.87
CA GLY A 178 -5.36 -2.50 18.52
C GLY A 178 -5.72 -2.21 17.06
N LYS A 179 -7.03 -2.13 16.80
CA LYS A 179 -7.59 -1.75 15.50
C LYS A 179 -7.53 -0.24 15.30
N LYS A 180 -7.01 0.21 14.15
CA LYS A 180 -7.05 1.63 13.77
C LYS A 180 -8.06 1.82 12.66
N HIS A 181 -9.05 2.69 12.88
CA HIS A 181 -10.19 2.88 11.95
C HIS A 181 -10.88 1.55 11.58
N GLY A 182 -11.02 0.66 12.56
CA GLY A 182 -11.63 -0.66 12.38
C GLY A 182 -10.73 -1.73 11.76
N ARG A 183 -9.47 -1.41 11.39
CA ARG A 183 -8.57 -2.34 10.69
C ARG A 183 -7.45 -2.89 11.55
N TYR A 184 -7.14 -4.17 11.34
CA TYR A 184 -5.98 -4.84 11.93
C TYR A 184 -4.65 -4.31 11.37
N TRP A 185 -3.53 -4.69 12.01
CA TRP A 185 -2.21 -4.24 11.59
C TRP A 185 -1.69 -4.97 10.35
N ILE A 186 -1.95 -6.26 10.30
CA ILE A 186 -1.72 -7.20 9.18
C ILE A 186 -2.97 -8.09 9.08
N GLY A 187 -3.18 -8.75 7.93
CA GLY A 187 -4.27 -9.72 7.78
C GLY A 187 -5.67 -9.14 8.02
N ASP A 188 -5.93 -7.91 7.59
CA ASP A 188 -7.28 -7.34 7.73
C ASP A 188 -8.27 -8.19 6.92
N SER A 189 -9.41 -8.54 7.51
CA SER A 189 -10.42 -9.47 6.98
C SER A 189 -10.08 -10.97 6.99
N THR A 190 -8.91 -11.40 7.46
CA THR A 190 -8.62 -12.84 7.67
C THR A 190 -8.87 -13.30 9.10
N LEU A 191 -8.78 -12.38 10.06
CA LEU A 191 -9.09 -12.67 11.46
C LEU A 191 -10.59 -12.58 11.71
N ASP A 192 -11.13 -13.59 12.37
CA ASP A 192 -12.47 -13.50 12.94
C ASP A 192 -12.48 -12.47 14.08
N THR A 193 -13.31 -11.44 13.89
CA THR A 193 -13.43 -10.34 14.84
C THR A 193 -14.12 -10.77 16.14
N ALA A 194 -14.98 -11.80 16.10
CA ALA A 194 -15.68 -12.27 17.28
C ALA A 194 -14.75 -13.03 18.24
N SER A 195 -13.79 -13.79 17.70
CA SER A 195 -12.81 -14.54 18.50
C SER A 195 -11.53 -13.75 18.83
N THR A 196 -11.27 -12.62 18.16
CA THR A 196 -10.08 -11.80 18.46
C THR A 196 -10.28 -10.90 19.69
N PRO A 197 -9.47 -11.02 20.75
CA PRO A 197 -9.62 -10.19 21.93
C PRO A 197 -9.31 -8.72 21.66
N THR A 198 -10.05 -7.83 22.31
CA THR A 198 -9.83 -6.39 22.29
C THR A 198 -8.61 -5.99 23.10
N VAL A 199 -8.07 -4.79 22.85
CA VAL A 199 -6.92 -4.26 23.63
C VAL A 199 -7.25 -4.18 25.13
N SER A 200 -8.50 -3.87 25.48
CA SER A 200 -8.93 -3.80 26.88
C SER A 200 -8.89 -5.19 27.54
N GLU A 201 -9.48 -6.21 26.91
CA GLU A 201 -9.45 -7.59 27.42
C GLU A 201 -8.02 -8.13 27.52
N ILE A 202 -7.16 -7.79 26.55
CA ILE A 202 -5.73 -8.13 26.59
C ILE A 202 -5.06 -7.49 27.80
N ARG A 203 -5.33 -6.21 28.09
CA ARG A 203 -4.77 -5.53 29.27
C ARG A 203 -5.23 -6.15 30.57
N GLU A 204 -6.50 -6.51 30.68
CA GLU A 204 -7.08 -7.13 31.87
C GLU A 204 -6.47 -8.51 32.16
N ARG A 205 -6.16 -9.29 31.12
CA ARG A 205 -5.55 -10.64 31.26
C ARG A 205 -4.02 -10.62 31.38
N SER A 206 -3.36 -9.54 30.98
CA SER A 206 -1.89 -9.52 30.89
C SER A 206 -1.24 -9.50 32.28
N SER A 207 -0.34 -10.46 32.51
CA SER A 207 0.61 -10.43 33.62
C SER A 207 1.84 -9.59 33.26
N SER A 208 2.71 -9.31 34.25
CA SER A 208 3.99 -8.62 34.03
C SER A 208 4.94 -9.36 33.08
N SER A 209 4.75 -10.66 32.90
CA SER A 209 5.53 -11.51 31.99
C SER A 209 4.97 -11.60 30.58
N ALA A 210 3.79 -11.04 30.32
CA ALA A 210 3.17 -11.09 28.99
C ALA A 210 3.82 -10.08 28.03
N PRO A 211 3.94 -10.41 26.73
CA PRO A 211 4.51 -9.49 25.74
C PRO A 211 3.76 -8.14 25.71
N PRO A 212 4.45 -6.99 25.73
CA PRO A 212 3.78 -5.69 25.86
C PRO A 212 2.97 -5.30 24.61
N ILE A 213 1.94 -4.46 24.81
CA ILE A 213 1.20 -3.85 23.72
C ILE A 213 2.05 -2.70 23.15
N ARG A 214 2.52 -2.85 21.90
CA ARG A 214 3.39 -1.88 21.25
C ARG A 214 2.58 -0.70 20.72
N PRO A 215 3.07 0.54 20.85
CA PRO A 215 2.43 1.68 20.23
C PRO A 215 2.55 1.59 18.71
N ARG A 216 1.43 1.80 18.00
CA ARG A 216 1.45 1.84 16.53
C ARG A 216 2.17 3.10 16.05
N PRO A 217 3.23 2.98 15.23
CA PRO A 217 3.91 4.16 14.70
C PRO A 217 2.99 4.98 13.80
N SER A 218 3.05 6.30 13.96
CA SER A 218 2.35 7.26 13.11
C SER A 218 3.03 7.39 11.75
N ALA A 219 2.30 7.90 10.75
CA ALA A 219 2.89 8.16 9.44
C ALA A 219 4.07 9.16 9.51
N ALA A 220 4.02 10.11 10.44
CA ALA A 220 5.11 11.07 10.66
C ALA A 220 6.36 10.39 11.24
N GLN A 221 6.18 9.49 12.21
CA GLN A 221 7.28 8.71 12.79
C GLN A 221 7.92 7.81 11.72
N ILE A 222 7.12 7.09 10.93
CA ILE A 222 7.65 6.24 9.84
C ILE A 222 8.48 7.07 8.85
N GLN A 223 8.01 8.25 8.46
CA GLN A 223 8.74 9.14 7.56
C GLN A 223 10.04 9.68 8.17
N PHE A 224 10.00 10.02 9.46
CA PHE A 224 11.17 10.48 10.19
C PHE A 224 12.22 9.39 10.30
N ASP A 225 11.83 8.17 10.68
CA ASP A 225 12.74 7.03 10.80
C ASP A 225 13.37 6.68 9.44
N GLN A 226 12.57 6.68 8.37
CA GLN A 226 13.08 6.49 7.00
C GLN A 226 14.10 7.56 6.60
N ALA A 227 13.81 8.83 6.89
CA ALA A 227 14.73 9.93 6.60
C ALA A 227 16.03 9.83 7.42
N GLN A 228 15.95 9.37 8.67
CA GLN A 228 17.14 9.13 9.50
C GLN A 228 18.02 7.99 8.96
N VAL A 229 17.42 6.90 8.49
CA VAL A 229 18.15 5.78 7.88
C VAL A 229 18.86 6.25 6.60
N GLN A 230 18.15 6.95 5.72
CA GLN A 230 18.75 7.50 4.49
C GLN A 230 19.90 8.46 4.79
N LEU A 231 19.74 9.33 5.78
CA LEU A 231 20.81 10.25 6.19
C LEU A 231 22.06 9.50 6.70
N ARG A 232 21.87 8.40 7.44
CA ARG A 232 23.00 7.57 7.92
C ARG A 232 23.73 6.90 6.76
N GLU A 233 22.99 6.28 5.84
CA GLU A 233 23.56 5.64 4.65
C GLU A 233 24.32 6.65 3.77
N GLU A 234 23.78 7.86 3.57
CA GLU A 234 24.47 8.93 2.86
C GLU A 234 25.76 9.38 3.56
N MET A 235 25.74 9.45 4.90
CA MET A 235 26.92 9.82 5.70
C MET A 235 28.00 8.73 5.63
N GLU A 236 27.63 7.46 5.70
CA GLU A 236 28.54 6.32 5.55
C GLU A 236 29.15 6.28 4.14
N ALA A 237 28.34 6.45 3.10
CA ALA A 237 28.82 6.51 1.72
C ALA A 237 29.78 7.69 1.49
N LYS A 238 29.52 8.86 2.11
CA LYS A 238 30.44 10.00 2.07
C LYS A 238 31.75 9.72 2.79
N LEU A 239 31.70 9.05 3.94
CA LEU A 239 32.89 8.66 4.69
C LEU A 239 33.75 7.68 3.88
N GLN A 240 33.14 6.64 3.31
CA GLN A 240 33.83 5.68 2.44
C GLN A 240 34.44 6.35 1.21
N ALA A 241 33.72 7.29 0.58
CA ALA A 241 34.25 8.05 -0.56
C ALA A 241 35.41 8.97 -0.16
N GLN A 242 35.42 9.50 1.07
CA GLN A 242 36.52 10.29 1.60
C GLN A 242 37.73 9.39 1.88
N GLU A 243 37.55 8.25 2.55
CA GLU A 243 38.60 7.27 2.81
C GLU A 243 39.24 6.76 1.52
N ALA A 244 38.45 6.42 0.50
CA ALA A 244 38.94 5.99 -0.81
C ALA A 244 39.78 7.07 -1.52
N LYS A 245 39.48 8.36 -1.30
CA LYS A 245 40.28 9.48 -1.84
C LYS A 245 41.59 9.70 -1.10
N TYR A 246 41.68 9.35 0.18
CA TYR A 246 42.92 9.46 0.96
C TYR A 246 43.86 8.26 0.75
N GLN A 247 43.33 7.13 0.27
CA GLN A 247 44.10 5.91 -0.02
C GLN A 247 44.57 5.82 -1.50
N ALA A 248 44.24 6.82 -2.33
CA ALA A 248 44.64 6.94 -3.73
C ALA A 248 45.71 8.03 -3.90
#